data_AF-A0A3S2CJE9-F1
#
_entry.id   AF-A0A3S2CJE9-F1
#
_cell.length_a   1.000
_cell.length_b   1.000
_cell.length_c   1.000
_cell.angle_alpha   90.00
_cell.angle_beta   90.00
_cell.angle_gamma   90.00
#
_symmetry.space_group_name_H-M   'P 1'
#
loop_
_entity.id
_entity.type
_entity.pdbx_description
1 polymer ?
#
loop_
_entity_poly.entity_id
_entity_poly.type
_entity_poly.pdbx_seq_one_letter_code
_entity_poly.pdbx_strand_id
1 'polypeptide(L)' 'AKEIRATEALMDRIRKRIDGIEDELSNPAVYEKDPSTATRLAKERSQLAQTLAGHEEKWLSMSAEYEEGTAE' A
#
# COMPACT_ATOMS: atom_id res chain seq x y z
N ALA A 1 -8.81 -19.66 2.80
CA ALA A 1 -8.45 -18.26 2.50
C ALA A 1 -7.84 -17.46 3.69
N LYS A 2 -7.09 -18.07 4.64
CA LYS A 2 -6.47 -17.31 5.76
C LYS A 2 -5.37 -16.35 5.26
N GLU A 3 -4.53 -16.82 4.34
CA GLU A 3 -3.45 -16.03 3.72
C GLU A 3 -3.98 -14.88 2.84
N ILE A 4 -5.10 -15.11 2.14
CA ILE A 4 -5.82 -14.07 1.37
C ILE A 4 -6.25 -12.93 2.31
N ARG A 5 -6.95 -13.27 3.42
CA ARG A 5 -7.38 -12.29 4.42
C ARG A 5 -6.22 -11.56 5.11
N ALA A 6 -5.11 -12.27 5.36
CA ALA A 6 -3.92 -11.65 5.92
C ALA A 6 -3.30 -10.64 4.93
N THR A 7 -3.28 -10.97 3.64
CA THR A 7 -2.78 -10.09 2.58
C THR A 7 -3.66 -8.86 2.41
N GLU A 8 -4.99 -9.02 2.45
CA GLU A 8 -5.95 -7.90 2.46
C GLU A 8 -5.70 -6.93 3.62
N ALA A 9 -5.54 -7.46 4.84
CA ALA A 9 -5.26 -6.63 6.01
C ALA A 9 -3.93 -5.87 5.91
N LEU A 10 -2.92 -6.46 5.25
CA LEU A 10 -1.64 -5.78 4.98
C LEU A 10 -1.83 -4.66 3.93
N MET A 11 -2.52 -4.94 2.83
CA MET A 11 -2.83 -3.95 1.80
C MET A 11 -3.59 -2.75 2.38
N ASP A 12 -4.58 -2.98 3.23
CA ASP A 12 -5.35 -1.91 3.88
C ASP A 12 -4.49 -1.02 4.79
N ARG A 13 -3.51 -1.61 5.50
CA ARG A 13 -2.56 -0.84 6.32
C ARG A 13 -1.64 0.01 5.45
N ILE A 14 -1.16 -0.55 4.33
CA ILE A 14 -0.30 0.16 3.39
C ILE A 14 -1.06 1.34 2.76
N ARG A 15 -2.31 1.11 2.30
CA ARG A 15 -3.18 2.16 1.75
C ARG A 15 -3.38 3.30 2.75
N LYS A 16 -3.76 2.99 4.00
CA LYS A 16 -3.90 4.01 5.05
C LYS A 16 -2.61 4.78 5.32
N ARG A 17 -1.45 4.13 5.23
CA ARG A 17 -0.15 4.81 5.39
C ARG A 17 0.14 5.72 4.21
N ILE A 18 -0.16 5.30 2.98
CA ILE A 18 -0.05 6.13 1.78
C ILE A 18 -0.94 7.35 1.90
N ASP A 19 -2.23 7.18 2.25
CA ASP A 19 -3.17 8.28 2.42
C ASP A 19 -2.65 9.32 3.42
N GLY A 20 -2.17 8.89 4.59
CA GLY A 20 -1.60 9.81 5.58
C GLY A 20 -0.32 10.52 5.13
N ILE A 21 0.50 9.89 4.29
CA ILE A 21 1.66 10.54 3.67
C ILE A 21 1.20 11.58 2.64
N GLU A 22 0.19 11.26 1.83
CA GLU A 22 -0.38 12.19 0.85
C GLU A 22 -0.99 13.41 1.53
N ASP A 23 -1.70 13.22 2.65
CA ASP A 23 -2.23 14.31 3.46
C ASP A 23 -1.10 15.22 3.98
N GLU A 24 0.00 14.64 4.47
CA GLU A 24 1.15 15.42 4.95
C GLU A 24 1.86 16.18 3.82
N LEU A 25 2.02 15.52 2.66
CA LEU A 25 2.59 16.14 1.46
C LEU A 25 1.67 17.18 0.81
N SER A 26 0.37 17.13 1.07
CA SER A 26 -0.57 18.14 0.57
C SER A 26 -0.39 19.51 1.25
N ASN A 27 0.25 19.55 2.42
CA ASN A 27 0.48 20.77 3.19
C ASN A 27 1.67 21.56 2.63
N PRO A 28 1.49 22.75 2.02
CA PRO A 28 2.59 23.52 1.45
C PRO A 28 3.68 23.89 2.46
N ALA A 29 3.33 24.03 3.74
CA ALA A 29 4.27 24.40 4.80
C ALA A 29 5.37 23.35 5.01
N VAL A 30 5.15 22.08 4.65
CA VAL A 30 6.19 21.04 4.78
C VAL A 30 7.37 21.34 3.87
N TYR A 31 7.13 21.89 2.67
CA TYR A 31 8.18 22.21 1.71
C TYR A 31 8.99 23.45 2.11
N GLU A 32 8.34 24.42 2.77
CA GLU A 32 8.99 25.65 3.24
C GLU A 32 9.79 25.41 4.53
N LYS A 33 9.25 24.61 5.46
CA LYS A 33 9.81 24.43 6.80
C LYS A 33 10.73 23.22 6.91
N ASP A 34 10.41 22.13 6.21
CA ASP A 34 11.18 20.89 6.26
C ASP A 34 11.14 20.13 4.91
N PRO A 35 11.82 20.67 3.87
CA PRO A 35 11.87 20.03 2.55
C PRO A 35 12.52 18.64 2.58
N SER A 36 13.33 18.34 3.61
CA SER A 36 13.96 17.03 3.79
C SER A 36 12.92 15.97 4.17
N THR A 37 11.98 16.31 5.05
CA THR A 37 10.83 15.47 5.38
C THR A 37 9.93 15.27 4.17
N ALA A 38 9.65 16.32 3.39
CA ALA A 38 8.86 16.18 2.16
C ALA A 38 9.49 15.18 1.17
N THR A 39 10.82 15.25 0.98
CA THR A 39 11.56 14.32 0.12
C THR A 39 11.50 12.89 0.64
N ARG A 40 11.68 12.70 1.96
CA ARG A 40 11.61 11.39 2.61
C ARG A 40 10.22 10.77 2.48
N LEU A 41 9.17 11.55 2.71
CA LEU A 41 7.77 11.13 2.59
C LEU A 41 7.43 10.75 1.15
N ALA A 42 7.84 11.54 0.16
CA ALA A 42 7.63 11.21 -1.25
C ALA A 42 8.30 9.88 -1.64
N LYS A 43 9.51 9.64 -1.13
CA LYS A 43 10.22 8.36 -1.34
C LYS A 43 9.49 7.19 -0.66
N GLU A 44 9.09 7.37 0.60
CA GLU A 44 8.34 6.36 1.36
C GLU A 44 7.03 5.99 0.65
N ARG A 45 6.26 7.00 0.19
CA ARG A 45 5.04 6.80 -0.61
C ARG A 45 5.30 5.94 -1.84
N SER A 46 6.35 6.25 -2.61
CA SER A 46 6.71 5.49 -3.81
C SER A 46 7.07 4.03 -3.51
N GLN A 47 7.77 3.77 -2.41
CA GLN A 47 8.13 2.42 -1.97
C GLN A 47 6.90 1.63 -1.50
N LEU A 48 6.01 2.28 -0.75
CA LEU A 48 4.75 1.68 -0.31
C LEU A 48 3.84 1.36 -1.47
N ALA A 49 3.74 2.24 -2.48
CA ALA A 49 2.95 1.98 -3.68
C ALA A 49 3.46 0.76 -4.47
N GLN A 50 4.79 0.61 -4.62
CA GLN A 50 5.37 -0.59 -5.24
C GLN A 50 5.10 -1.85 -4.41
N THR A 51 5.18 -1.75 -3.09
CA THR A 51 4.90 -2.87 -2.18
C THR A 51 3.43 -3.27 -2.24
N LEU A 52 2.52 -2.30 -2.31
CA LEU A 52 1.09 -2.52 -2.47
C LEU A 52 0.79 -3.29 -3.75
N ALA A 53 1.35 -2.85 -4.89
CA ALA A 53 1.18 -3.53 -6.17
C ALA A 53 1.61 -5.00 -6.12
N GLY A 54 2.76 -5.31 -5.50
CA GLY A 54 3.21 -6.70 -5.34
C GLY A 54 2.28 -7.54 -4.44
N HIS A 55 1.66 -6.94 -3.43
CA HIS A 55 0.64 -7.62 -2.63
C HIS A 55 -0.67 -7.82 -3.39
N GLU A 56 -1.08 -6.87 -4.23
CA GLU A 56 -2.26 -6.98 -5.08
C GLU A 56 -2.11 -8.11 -6.10
N GLU A 57 -0.95 -8.22 -6.75
CA GLU A 57 -0.63 -9.34 -7.65
C GLU A 57 -0.69 -10.69 -6.92
N LYS A 58 -0.06 -10.78 -5.74
CA LYS A 58 -0.10 -12.01 -4.93
C LYS A 58 -1.53 -12.37 -4.52
N TRP A 59 -2.32 -11.38 -4.11
CA TRP A 59 -3.72 -11.59 -3.72
C TRP A 59 -4.56 -12.10 -4.89
N LEU A 60 -4.38 -11.54 -6.08
CA LEU A 60 -5.06 -12.00 -7.29
C LEU A 60 -4.76 -13.47 -7.59
N SER A 61 -3.47 -13.87 -7.57
CA SER A 61 -3.08 -15.26 -7.82
C SER A 61 -3.68 -16.22 -6.78
N MET A 62 -3.57 -15.91 -5.49
CA MET A 62 -4.14 -16.77 -4.44
C MET A 62 -5.66 -16.84 -4.50
N SER A 63 -6.32 -15.77 -4.92
CA SER A 63 -7.79 -15.73 -5.05
C SER A 63 -8.25 -16.59 -6.21
N ALA A 64 -7.56 -16.53 -7.36
CA ALA A 64 -7.82 -17.40 -8.51
C ALA A 64 -7.65 -18.88 -8.14
N GLU A 65 -6.53 -19.25 -7.49
CA GLU A 65 -6.30 -20.62 -7.02
C GLU A 65 -7.39 -21.12 -6.05
N TYR A 66 -7.87 -20.23 -5.17
CA TYR A 66 -8.93 -20.56 -4.23
C TYR A 66 -10.29 -20.74 -4.92
N GLU A 67 -10.62 -19.90 -5.90
CA GLU A 67 -11.85 -20.01 -6.70
C GLU A 67 -11.86 -21.31 -7.52
N GLU A 68 -10.76 -21.63 -8.20
CA GLU A 68 -10.61 -22.88 -8.95
C GLU A 68 -10.76 -24.12 -8.04
N GLY A 69 -10.08 -24.13 -6.89
CA GLY A 69 -10.14 -25.26 -5.95
C GLY A 69 -11.45 -25.37 -5.16
N THR A 70 -12.35 -24.38 -5.22
CA THR A 70 -13.68 -24.44 -4.60
C THR A 70 -14.81 -24.66 -5.60
N ALA A 71 -14.52 -24.58 -6.90
CA ALA A 71 -15.47 -24.84 -7.98
C ALA A 71 -15.58 -26.34 -8.34
N GLU A 72 -14.75 -27.20 -7.76
CA GLU A 72 -14.71 -28.67 -7.92
C GLU A 72 -15.33 -29.40 -6.70
#